data_AF-A0A523NAV3-F1
#
_entry.id   AF-A0A523NAV3-F1
#
_cell.length_a   1.000
_cell.length_b   1.000
_cell.length_c   1.000
_cell.angle_alpha   90.00
_cell.angle_beta   90.00
_cell.angle_gamma   90.00
#
_symmetry.space_group_name_H-M   'P 1'
#
loop_
_entity.id
_entity.type
_entity.pdbx_description
1 polymer ?
#
loop_
_entity_poly.entity_id
_entity_poly.type
_entity_poly.pdbx_seq_one_letter_code
_entity_poly.pdbx_strand_id
1 'polypeptide(L)'
;MTMARDDIRRPECPRCGYDLTGEVALWTASCPLAGRCSECGINVAWSRVMAVAEHPWLFEYHWRHQPLRRLVRSWLEAFRPRRFWRDVQLTDPVHLRPLLTLIGSAVLVIFVVLVASIVIAVLKNPWAFGGSTRWQPGPMLILHAAWYVVTVVVINVPGLLLTLALMPVAFIMLPQTLRRARVRQAHVWRIWLYSMFTPLTVAVVWTLAILCGTIFSIDWLNNATDPGIWVRAGRRLLPTGSFWAVHINMVPALLMVLAMLPWLAVWWWRACRLYLELPRSGWIAVTLSAVVGLAAVTVQWWVHLEWVR
;
A
#
# COMPACT_ATOMS: atom_id res chain seq x y z
N MET A 1 -35.45 -24.70 16.16
CA MET A 1 -34.59 -23.52 15.95
C MET A 1 -33.74 -23.35 17.20
N THR A 2 -32.69 -24.17 17.30
CA THR A 2 -31.71 -24.12 18.39
C THR A 2 -30.93 -22.83 18.23
N MET A 3 -31.15 -21.85 19.11
CA MET A 3 -30.19 -20.76 19.30
C MET A 3 -28.86 -21.44 19.62
N ALA A 4 -27.97 -21.50 18.64
CA ALA A 4 -26.63 -21.98 18.83
C ALA A 4 -26.05 -21.21 20.01
N ARG A 5 -25.44 -21.95 20.93
CA ARG A 5 -24.81 -21.48 22.17
C ARG A 5 -23.50 -20.75 21.82
N ASP A 6 -23.58 -19.88 20.82
CA ASP A 6 -22.47 -19.34 20.05
C ASP A 6 -21.94 -18.08 20.74
N ASP A 7 -20.74 -18.24 21.28
CA ASP A 7 -19.78 -17.18 21.61
C ASP A 7 -20.33 -16.00 22.41
N ILE A 8 -20.62 -16.24 23.69
CA ILE A 8 -20.37 -15.18 24.68
C ILE A 8 -18.87 -14.94 24.65
N ARG A 9 -18.44 -13.96 23.84
CA ARG A 9 -17.05 -13.55 23.75
C ARG A 9 -16.59 -13.18 25.15
N ARG A 10 -15.48 -13.80 25.59
CA ARG A 10 -14.84 -13.41 26.83
C ARG A 10 -14.50 -11.91 26.71
N PRO A 11 -14.85 -11.09 27.70
CA PRO A 11 -14.49 -9.68 27.69
C PRO A 11 -12.97 -9.61 27.79
N GLU A 12 -12.29 -9.33 26.68
CA GLU A 12 -10.84 -9.20 26.67
C GLU A 12 -10.45 -7.74 26.45
N CYS A 13 -9.33 -7.33 27.05
CA CYS A 13 -8.77 -6.02 26.80
C CYS A 13 -8.39 -5.88 25.31
N PRO A 14 -8.93 -4.88 24.59
CA PRO A 14 -8.72 -4.74 23.16
C PRO A 14 -7.26 -4.47 22.78
N ARG A 15 -6.49 -3.85 23.70
CA ARG A 15 -5.09 -3.52 23.47
C ARG A 15 -4.18 -4.72 23.66
N CYS A 16 -4.28 -5.41 24.80
CA CYS A 16 -3.26 -6.40 25.22
C CYS A 16 -3.64 -7.86 25.14
N GLY A 17 -4.92 -8.24 25.13
CA GLY A 17 -5.27 -9.67 25.26
C GLY A 17 -5.89 -10.07 26.57
N TYR A 18 -5.71 -9.27 27.62
CA TYR A 18 -5.98 -9.71 28.98
C TYR A 18 -7.48 -10.01 29.20
N ASP A 19 -7.77 -11.14 29.84
CA ASP A 19 -9.12 -11.55 30.18
C ASP A 19 -9.66 -10.67 31.32
N LEU A 20 -10.74 -9.95 31.03
CA LEU A 20 -11.42 -9.04 31.96
C LEU A 20 -12.58 -9.72 32.69
N THR A 21 -12.78 -11.04 32.52
CA THR A 21 -13.88 -11.77 33.18
C THR A 21 -13.83 -11.64 34.71
N GLY A 22 -12.62 -11.62 35.30
CA GLY A 22 -12.46 -11.40 36.73
C GLY A 22 -12.95 -10.03 37.20
N GLU A 23 -12.68 -8.97 36.42
CA GLU A 23 -13.18 -7.61 36.72
C GLU A 23 -14.70 -7.54 36.59
N VAL A 24 -15.26 -8.20 35.56
CA VAL A 24 -16.71 -8.29 35.36
C VAL A 24 -17.39 -9.05 36.51
N ALA A 25 -16.74 -10.11 37.03
CA ALA A 25 -17.27 -10.90 38.14
C ALA A 25 -17.34 -10.14 39.48
N LEU A 26 -16.57 -9.05 39.63
CA LEU A 26 -16.59 -8.20 40.83
C LEU A 26 -17.73 -7.16 40.82
N TRP A 27 -18.53 -7.07 39.75
CA TRP A 27 -19.63 -6.11 39.68
C TRP A 27 -20.80 -6.59 40.54
N THR A 28 -21.04 -5.92 41.67
CA THR A 28 -22.06 -6.32 42.65
C THR A 28 -23.41 -5.61 42.46
N ALA A 29 -23.42 -4.34 42.06
CA ALA A 29 -24.63 -3.51 42.06
C ALA A 29 -24.96 -2.85 40.71
N SER A 30 -23.96 -2.49 39.90
CA SER A 30 -24.15 -1.88 38.59
C SER A 30 -22.93 -2.07 37.70
N CYS A 31 -23.15 -2.15 36.38
CA CYS A 31 -22.06 -2.19 35.40
C CYS A 31 -21.42 -0.79 35.30
N PRO A 32 -20.14 -0.61 35.66
CA PRO A 32 -19.46 0.66 35.47
C PRO A 32 -19.39 0.97 33.97
N LEU A 33 -19.59 2.23 33.58
CA LEU A 33 -19.51 2.63 32.17
C LEU A 33 -18.07 2.64 31.65
N ALA A 34 -17.10 2.83 32.54
CA ALA A 34 -15.68 2.86 32.25
C ALA A 34 -14.89 2.05 33.29
N GLY A 35 -13.78 1.45 32.87
CA GLY A 35 -12.82 0.76 33.72
C GLY A 35 -11.41 0.97 33.20
N ARG A 36 -10.44 0.37 33.89
CA ARG A 36 -9.04 0.38 33.48
C ARG A 36 -8.52 -1.04 33.43
N CYS A 37 -7.84 -1.41 32.35
CA CYS A 37 -7.20 -2.72 32.27
C CYS A 37 -6.08 -2.79 33.32
N SER A 38 -6.15 -3.76 34.25
CA SER A 38 -5.12 -4.00 35.27
C SER A 38 -3.75 -4.26 34.66
N GLU A 39 -3.69 -4.95 33.52
CA GLU A 39 -2.45 -5.21 32.80
C GLU A 39 -1.88 -3.97 32.08
N CYS A 40 -2.57 -3.41 31.08
CA CYS A 40 -1.95 -2.39 30.21
C CYS A 40 -2.32 -0.95 30.59
N GLY A 41 -3.16 -0.73 31.61
CA GLY A 41 -3.53 0.58 32.11
C GLY A 41 -4.40 1.43 31.16
N ILE A 42 -4.90 0.86 30.05
CA ILE A 42 -5.77 1.60 29.13
C ILE A 42 -7.17 1.77 29.73
N ASN A 43 -7.80 2.89 29.43
CA ASN A 43 -9.21 3.11 29.77
C ASN A 43 -10.08 2.28 28.83
N VAL A 44 -11.03 1.55 29.40
CA VAL A 44 -11.92 0.64 28.69
C VAL A 44 -13.35 1.11 28.91
N ALA A 45 -14.09 1.31 27.83
CA ALA A 45 -15.54 1.49 27.92
C ALA A 45 -16.20 0.10 27.92
N TRP A 46 -16.77 -0.32 29.04
CA TRP A 46 -17.32 -1.66 29.20
C TRP A 46 -18.46 -1.96 28.23
N SER A 47 -19.26 -0.94 27.90
CA SER A 47 -20.29 -1.04 26.85
C SER A 47 -19.73 -1.47 25.50
N ARG A 48 -18.49 -1.08 25.16
CA ARG A 48 -17.84 -1.45 23.88
C ARG A 48 -17.11 -2.78 23.93
N VAL A 49 -16.62 -3.20 25.10
CA VAL A 49 -16.01 -4.53 25.24
C VAL A 49 -17.08 -5.61 25.23
N MET A 50 -18.23 -5.33 25.85
CA MET A 50 -19.35 -6.27 25.93
C MET A 50 -20.20 -6.26 24.64
N ALA A 51 -20.31 -5.13 23.95
CA ALA A 51 -21.00 -5.07 22.67
C ALA A 51 -20.09 -5.50 21.52
N VAL A 52 -20.60 -6.38 20.65
CA VAL A 52 -20.02 -6.58 19.32
C VAL A 52 -20.44 -5.40 18.45
N ALA A 53 -19.79 -4.26 18.64
CA ALA A 53 -20.06 -3.08 17.83
C ALA A 53 -19.34 -3.23 16.48
N GLU A 54 -20.12 -3.31 15.40
CA GLU A 54 -19.58 -3.21 14.05
C GLU A 54 -19.40 -1.73 13.68
N HIS A 55 -18.25 -1.39 13.13
CA HIS A 55 -18.02 -0.03 12.70
C HIS A 55 -18.87 0.28 11.45
N PRO A 56 -19.62 1.41 11.41
CA PRO A 56 -20.69 1.59 10.44
C PRO A 56 -20.21 1.78 9.01
N TRP A 57 -18.93 2.06 8.76
CA TRP A 57 -18.41 2.32 7.41
C TRP A 57 -17.15 1.56 7.02
N LEU A 58 -16.51 0.84 7.94
CA LEU A 58 -15.28 0.12 7.63
C LEU A 58 -15.56 -1.09 6.74
N PHE A 59 -14.74 -1.23 5.70
CA PHE A 59 -14.85 -2.29 4.71
C PHE A 59 -14.78 -3.68 5.35
N GLU A 60 -13.90 -3.87 6.33
CA GLU A 60 -13.66 -5.17 6.95
C GLU A 60 -14.89 -5.82 7.61
N TYR A 61 -15.89 -5.04 8.01
CA TYR A 61 -17.16 -5.53 8.57
C TYR A 61 -18.20 -5.80 7.49
N HIS A 62 -18.24 -4.93 6.47
CA HIS A 62 -19.33 -4.89 5.49
C HIS A 62 -18.95 -5.49 4.13
N TRP A 63 -17.82 -6.20 4.05
CA TRP A 63 -17.27 -6.71 2.79
C TRP A 63 -18.18 -7.71 2.07
N ARG A 64 -19.08 -8.41 2.78
CA ARG A 64 -20.02 -9.36 2.17
C ARG A 64 -21.28 -8.70 1.60
N HIS A 65 -21.80 -7.68 2.27
CA HIS A 65 -23.12 -7.12 1.95
C HIS A 65 -23.04 -5.86 1.11
N GLN A 66 -22.03 -5.02 1.32
CA GLN A 66 -21.87 -3.73 0.62
C GLN A 66 -20.40 -3.45 0.27
N PRO A 67 -19.67 -4.39 -0.38
CA PRO A 67 -18.22 -4.32 -0.54
C PRO A 67 -17.77 -3.01 -1.19
N LEU A 68 -18.32 -2.66 -2.34
CA LEU A 68 -17.83 -1.52 -3.14
C LEU A 68 -18.07 -0.17 -2.44
N ARG A 69 -19.29 0.09 -1.96
CA ARG A 69 -19.63 1.35 -1.28
C ARG A 69 -18.77 1.54 -0.02
N ARG A 70 -18.54 0.46 0.73
CA ARG A 70 -17.79 0.48 1.99
C ARG A 70 -16.28 0.51 1.77
N LEU A 71 -15.81 -0.13 0.70
CA LEU A 71 -14.46 -0.01 0.20
C LEU A 71 -14.16 1.44 -0.16
N VAL A 72 -14.94 2.04 -1.07
CA VAL A 72 -14.74 3.43 -1.50
C VAL A 72 -14.77 4.38 -0.30
N ARG A 73 -15.70 4.20 0.63
CA ARG A 73 -15.76 5.04 1.83
C ARG A 73 -14.54 4.85 2.74
N SER A 74 -14.14 3.61 3.04
CA SER A 74 -12.95 3.33 3.85
C SER A 74 -11.68 3.86 3.20
N TRP A 75 -11.63 3.77 1.87
CA TRP A 75 -10.55 4.26 1.04
C TRP A 75 -10.44 5.79 1.10
N LEU A 76 -11.54 6.51 0.90
CA LEU A 76 -11.59 7.97 1.01
C LEU A 76 -11.24 8.46 2.42
N GLU A 77 -11.70 7.77 3.48
CA GLU A 77 -11.33 8.11 4.85
C GLU A 77 -9.85 7.81 5.14
N ALA A 78 -9.26 6.78 4.52
CA ALA A 78 -7.83 6.49 4.65
C ALA A 78 -6.92 7.59 4.06
N PHE A 79 -7.41 8.47 3.19
CA PHE A 79 -6.64 9.66 2.80
C PHE A 79 -6.58 10.73 3.90
N ARG A 80 -7.38 10.60 4.96
CA ARG A 80 -7.49 11.55 6.08
C ARG A 80 -7.09 10.87 7.39
N PRO A 81 -5.79 10.55 7.61
CA PRO A 81 -5.34 9.72 8.74
C PRO A 81 -5.83 10.21 10.10
N ARG A 82 -5.89 11.54 10.30
CA ARG A 82 -6.39 12.11 11.55
C ARG A 82 -7.86 11.76 11.82
N ARG A 83 -8.71 11.78 10.80
CA ARG A 83 -10.14 11.47 10.95
C ARG A 83 -10.34 9.96 11.08
N PHE A 84 -9.71 9.21 10.18
CA PHE A 84 -9.73 7.74 10.18
C PHE A 84 -9.40 7.18 11.58
N TRP A 85 -8.25 7.57 12.15
CA TRP A 85 -7.81 7.05 13.45
C TRP A 85 -8.49 7.69 14.67
N ARG A 86 -9.37 8.68 14.49
CA ARG A 86 -10.25 9.16 15.58
C ARG A 86 -11.54 8.36 15.65
N ASP A 87 -12.04 7.94 14.50
CA ASP A 87 -13.29 7.23 14.39
C ASP A 87 -13.08 5.74 14.70
N VAL A 88 -12.02 5.15 14.15
CA VAL A 88 -11.64 3.75 14.34
C VAL A 88 -11.04 3.54 15.73
N GLN A 89 -11.57 2.59 16.49
CA GLN A 89 -11.22 2.37 17.90
C GLN A 89 -10.57 1.03 18.12
N LEU A 90 -9.76 0.93 19.18
CA LEU A 90 -9.12 -0.32 19.60
C LEU A 90 -10.12 -1.45 19.88
N THR A 91 -11.32 -1.11 20.34
CA THR A 91 -12.42 -2.07 20.64
C THR A 91 -13.00 -2.74 19.40
N ASP A 92 -12.80 -2.15 18.22
CA ASP A 92 -13.28 -2.70 16.96
C ASP A 92 -12.52 -4.02 16.66
N PRO A 93 -13.19 -5.19 16.59
CA PRO A 93 -12.51 -6.45 16.30
C PRO A 93 -11.84 -6.43 14.92
N VAL A 94 -10.58 -6.87 14.88
CA VAL A 94 -9.80 -6.83 13.65
C VAL A 94 -10.10 -8.04 12.77
N HIS A 95 -10.70 -7.81 11.60
CA HIS A 95 -10.91 -8.83 10.58
C HIS A 95 -9.85 -8.72 9.47
N LEU A 96 -8.80 -9.53 9.56
CA LEU A 96 -7.68 -9.48 8.60
C LEU A 96 -8.02 -10.06 7.22
N ARG A 97 -8.87 -11.10 7.16
CA ARG A 97 -9.17 -11.83 5.90
C ARG A 97 -9.71 -10.90 4.79
N PRO A 98 -10.70 -10.02 5.04
CA PRO A 98 -11.21 -9.11 4.00
C PRO A 98 -10.15 -8.13 3.51
N LEU A 99 -9.32 -7.61 4.42
CA LEU A 99 -8.26 -6.66 4.09
C LEU A 99 -7.16 -7.30 3.24
N LEU A 100 -6.75 -8.53 3.58
CA LEU A 100 -5.81 -9.30 2.77
C LEU A 100 -6.38 -9.63 1.39
N THR A 101 -7.66 -10.00 1.32
CA THR A 101 -8.37 -10.26 0.05
C THR A 101 -8.38 -9.01 -0.82
N LEU A 102 -8.66 -7.85 -0.23
CA LEU A 102 -8.65 -6.57 -0.92
C LEU A 102 -7.27 -6.22 -1.47
N ILE A 103 -6.22 -6.31 -0.65
CA ILE A 103 -4.85 -6.01 -1.10
C ILE A 103 -4.40 -7.01 -2.18
N GLY A 104 -4.68 -8.31 -1.99
CA GLY A 104 -4.41 -9.32 -3.00
C GLY A 104 -5.12 -9.02 -4.33
N SER A 105 -6.40 -8.61 -4.29
CA SER A 105 -7.14 -8.22 -5.49
C SER A 105 -6.59 -6.97 -6.16
N ALA A 106 -6.13 -5.97 -5.39
CA ALA A 106 -5.52 -4.76 -5.92
C ALA A 106 -4.17 -5.05 -6.60
N VAL A 107 -3.34 -5.89 -5.97
CA VAL A 107 -2.07 -6.35 -6.56
C VAL A 107 -2.33 -7.14 -7.84
N LEU A 108 -3.34 -8.01 -7.86
CA LEU A 108 -3.73 -8.76 -9.05
C LEU A 108 -4.19 -7.83 -10.18
N VAL A 109 -5.01 -6.82 -9.89
CA VAL A 109 -5.46 -5.83 -10.89
C VAL A 109 -4.27 -5.05 -11.46
N ILE A 110 -3.36 -4.57 -10.62
CA ILE A 110 -2.13 -3.89 -11.07
C ILE A 110 -1.33 -4.82 -11.99
N PHE A 111 -1.15 -6.07 -11.60
CA PHE A 111 -0.45 -7.07 -12.42
C PHE A 111 -1.13 -7.30 -13.78
N VAL A 112 -2.45 -7.47 -13.81
CA VAL A 112 -3.21 -7.66 -15.05
C VAL A 112 -3.09 -6.45 -15.97
N VAL A 113 -3.20 -5.22 -15.43
CA VAL A 113 -3.04 -3.99 -16.23
C VAL A 113 -1.63 -3.89 -16.80
N LEU A 114 -0.60 -4.22 -16.01
CA LEU A 114 0.78 -4.26 -16.49
C LEU A 114 0.95 -5.27 -17.63
N VAL A 115 0.46 -6.50 -17.47
CA VAL A 115 0.52 -7.53 -18.54
C VAL A 115 -0.24 -7.08 -19.79
N ALA A 116 -1.44 -6.53 -19.64
CA ALA A 116 -2.23 -6.02 -20.76
C ALA A 116 -1.49 -4.90 -21.51
N SER A 117 -0.81 -4.00 -20.79
CA SER A 117 -0.01 -2.93 -21.41
C SER A 117 1.11 -3.48 -22.30
N ILE A 118 1.78 -4.55 -21.86
CA ILE A 118 2.84 -5.23 -22.61
C ILE A 118 2.25 -5.86 -23.87
N VAL A 119 1.15 -6.61 -23.72
CA VAL A 119 0.49 -7.29 -24.85
C VAL A 119 0.01 -6.28 -25.90
N ILE A 120 -0.61 -5.17 -25.50
CA ILE A 120 -1.04 -4.11 -26.43
C ILE A 120 0.17 -3.52 -27.16
N ALA A 121 1.26 -3.23 -26.46
CA ALA A 121 2.48 -2.70 -27.08
C ALA A 121 3.08 -3.66 -28.12
N VAL A 122 3.06 -4.96 -27.83
CA VAL A 122 3.50 -6.03 -28.75
C VAL A 122 2.58 -6.13 -29.97
N LEU A 123 1.27 -6.20 -29.77
CA LEU A 123 0.29 -6.39 -30.85
C LEU A 123 0.19 -5.19 -31.80
N LYS A 124 0.29 -3.96 -31.27
CA LYS A 124 0.28 -2.74 -32.09
C LYS A 124 1.57 -2.54 -32.88
N ASN A 125 2.59 -3.37 -32.67
CA ASN A 125 3.87 -3.28 -33.36
C ASN A 125 4.19 -4.58 -34.11
N PRO A 126 3.40 -4.99 -35.13
CA PRO A 126 3.60 -6.27 -35.83
C PRO A 126 4.95 -6.37 -36.56
N TRP A 127 5.51 -5.22 -36.96
CA TRP A 127 6.84 -5.11 -37.56
C TRP A 127 7.98 -5.47 -36.59
N ALA A 128 7.67 -5.58 -35.30
CA ALA A 128 8.61 -6.04 -34.28
C ALA A 128 9.16 -7.45 -34.53
N PHE A 129 8.34 -8.32 -35.12
CA PHE A 129 8.66 -9.74 -35.31
C PHE A 129 8.75 -10.13 -36.80
N GLY A 130 8.30 -9.25 -37.71
CA GLY A 130 8.45 -9.45 -39.15
C GLY A 130 9.87 -9.12 -39.60
N GLY A 131 10.65 -10.14 -39.95
CA GLY A 131 12.06 -10.06 -40.40
C GLY A 131 12.27 -9.36 -41.76
N SER A 132 11.66 -8.20 -41.99
CA SER A 132 11.96 -7.40 -43.17
C SER A 132 13.35 -6.75 -42.99
N THR A 133 14.26 -7.09 -43.89
CA THR A 133 15.69 -6.70 -43.89
C THR A 133 15.94 -5.22 -44.19
N ARG A 134 14.91 -4.39 -44.31
CA ARG A 134 15.07 -2.94 -44.42
C ARG A 134 15.18 -2.37 -43.02
N TRP A 135 16.25 -1.62 -42.78
CA TRP A 135 16.53 -0.81 -41.59
C TRP A 135 15.31 0.00 -41.12
N GLN A 136 14.41 -0.67 -40.40
CA GLN A 136 13.24 -0.06 -39.80
C GLN A 136 13.49 -0.01 -38.29
N PRO A 137 13.07 1.07 -37.60
CA PRO A 137 13.29 1.27 -36.16
C PRO A 137 12.53 0.28 -35.25
N GLY A 138 11.88 -0.76 -35.80
CA GLY A 138 11.11 -1.78 -35.08
C GLY A 138 11.83 -2.39 -33.86
N PRO A 139 13.03 -2.98 -34.00
CA PRO A 139 13.72 -3.61 -32.87
C PRO A 139 14.15 -2.60 -31.79
N MET A 140 14.47 -1.36 -32.14
CA MET A 140 14.73 -0.32 -31.12
C MET A 140 13.47 0.02 -30.32
N LEU A 141 12.30 0.05 -30.96
CA LEU A 141 11.05 0.36 -30.27
C LEU A 141 10.63 -0.76 -29.31
N ILE A 142 10.82 -2.04 -29.70
CA ILE A 142 10.61 -3.19 -28.81
C ILE A 142 11.57 -3.14 -27.64
N LEU A 143 12.86 -2.91 -27.90
CA LEU A 143 13.87 -2.80 -26.85
C LEU A 143 13.54 -1.66 -25.90
N HIS A 144 13.01 -0.54 -26.41
CA HIS A 144 12.58 0.58 -25.59
C HIS A 144 11.33 0.27 -24.75
N ALA A 145 10.32 -0.37 -25.33
CA ALA A 145 9.12 -0.80 -24.61
C ALA A 145 9.44 -1.88 -23.57
N ALA A 146 10.28 -2.86 -23.91
CA ALA A 146 10.77 -3.88 -23.00
C ALA A 146 11.61 -3.26 -21.87
N TRP A 147 12.51 -2.33 -22.20
CA TRP A 147 13.28 -1.58 -21.21
C TRP A 147 12.38 -0.80 -20.26
N TYR A 148 11.35 -0.15 -20.78
CA TYR A 148 10.38 0.60 -20.01
C TYR A 148 9.64 -0.30 -19.01
N VAL A 149 9.15 -1.43 -19.49
CA VAL A 149 8.46 -2.45 -18.68
C VAL A 149 9.41 -3.01 -17.61
N VAL A 150 10.64 -3.36 -17.99
CA VAL A 150 11.65 -3.86 -17.06
C VAL A 150 11.95 -2.81 -16.00
N THR A 151 12.17 -1.55 -16.37
CA THR A 151 12.46 -0.48 -15.40
C THR A 151 11.29 -0.27 -14.42
N VAL A 152 10.06 -0.21 -14.92
CA VAL A 152 8.89 0.02 -14.07
C VAL A 152 8.59 -1.19 -13.17
N VAL A 153 8.61 -2.41 -13.73
CA VAL A 153 8.19 -3.62 -13.02
C VAL A 153 9.31 -4.19 -12.15
N VAL A 154 10.56 -4.16 -12.61
CA VAL A 154 11.69 -4.78 -11.90
C VAL A 154 12.32 -3.82 -10.89
N ILE A 155 12.35 -2.51 -11.16
CA ILE A 155 13.03 -1.55 -10.27
C ILE A 155 12.04 -0.84 -9.34
N ASN A 156 10.93 -0.32 -9.89
CA ASN A 156 10.04 0.54 -9.09
C ASN A 156 9.07 -0.24 -8.21
N VAL A 157 8.47 -1.32 -8.73
CA VAL A 157 7.51 -2.12 -7.96
C VAL A 157 8.17 -2.77 -6.73
N PRO A 158 9.35 -3.43 -6.82
CA PRO A 158 9.99 -4.00 -5.65
C PRO A 158 10.41 -2.95 -4.63
N GLY A 159 10.93 -1.79 -5.06
CA GLY A 159 11.26 -0.70 -4.15
C GLY A 159 10.04 -0.20 -3.36
N LEU A 160 8.90 -0.02 -4.04
CA LEU A 160 7.64 0.34 -3.40
C LEU A 160 7.14 -0.76 -2.45
N LEU A 161 7.09 -2.01 -2.91
CA LEU A 161 6.65 -3.14 -2.09
C LEU A 161 7.55 -3.34 -0.87
N LEU A 162 8.86 -3.19 -1.04
CA LEU A 162 9.83 -3.26 0.05
C LEU A 162 9.59 -2.14 1.06
N THR A 163 9.44 -0.89 0.61
CA THR A 163 9.11 0.24 1.50
C THR A 163 7.85 -0.04 2.30
N LEU A 164 6.82 -0.60 1.67
CA LEU A 164 5.57 -0.93 2.34
C LEU A 164 5.70 -2.12 3.30
N ALA A 165 6.46 -3.16 2.93
CA ALA A 165 6.65 -4.37 3.74
C ALA A 165 7.58 -4.14 4.94
N LEU A 166 8.60 -3.29 4.80
CA LEU A 166 9.57 -3.05 5.86
C LEU A 166 8.98 -2.29 7.05
N MET A 167 7.94 -1.47 6.85
CA MET A 167 7.35 -0.69 7.94
C MET A 167 6.72 -1.55 9.07
N PRO A 168 5.79 -2.50 8.79
CA PRO A 168 5.29 -3.39 9.84
C PRO A 168 6.38 -4.33 10.37
N VAL A 169 7.32 -4.75 9.52
CA VAL A 169 8.45 -5.60 9.94
C VAL A 169 9.31 -4.87 10.95
N ALA A 170 9.67 -3.62 10.70
CA ALA A 170 10.44 -2.80 11.64
C ALA A 170 9.68 -2.59 12.96
N PHE A 171 8.34 -2.48 12.90
CA PHE A 171 7.50 -2.46 14.11
C PHE A 171 7.52 -3.78 14.88
N ILE A 172 7.42 -4.92 14.18
CA ILE A 172 7.42 -6.27 14.77
C ILE A 172 8.80 -6.63 15.32
N MET A 173 9.87 -6.21 14.65
CA MET A 173 11.27 -6.38 15.05
C MET A 173 11.69 -5.50 16.23
N LEU A 174 10.78 -4.68 16.77
CA LEU A 174 10.91 -4.03 18.07
C LEU A 174 10.10 -4.79 19.13
N PRO A 175 10.34 -6.09 19.40
CA PRO A 175 9.52 -6.90 20.29
C PRO A 175 9.57 -6.37 21.72
N GLN A 176 10.70 -5.78 22.13
CA GLN A 176 10.82 -5.13 23.44
C GLN A 176 9.82 -3.96 23.56
N THR A 177 9.67 -3.17 22.50
CA THR A 177 8.75 -2.02 22.46
C THR A 177 7.30 -2.48 22.42
N LEU A 178 6.96 -3.47 21.58
CA LEU A 178 5.60 -4.01 21.49
C LEU A 178 5.16 -4.73 22.77
N ARG A 179 6.06 -5.50 23.42
CA ARG A 179 5.78 -6.17 24.71
C ARG A 179 5.59 -5.16 25.83
N ARG A 180 6.43 -4.11 25.90
CA ARG A 180 6.24 -3.02 26.87
C ARG A 180 4.95 -2.24 26.63
N ALA A 181 4.60 -1.99 25.36
CA ALA A 181 3.36 -1.30 25.00
C ALA A 181 2.11 -2.20 25.08
N ARG A 182 2.30 -3.52 25.21
CA ARG A 182 1.27 -4.56 25.30
C ARG A 182 0.23 -4.44 24.19
N VAL A 183 0.67 -4.28 22.94
CA VAL A 183 -0.21 -4.12 21.77
C VAL A 183 -0.31 -5.45 21.02
N ARG A 184 -1.55 -5.94 20.77
CA ARG A 184 -1.80 -7.12 19.92
C ARG A 184 -1.31 -6.88 18.49
N GLN A 185 -0.67 -7.87 17.89
CA GLN A 185 -0.14 -7.80 16.51
C GLN A 185 -1.25 -7.56 15.46
N ALA A 186 -2.48 -8.01 15.71
CA ALA A 186 -3.60 -7.79 14.80
C ALA A 186 -3.84 -6.30 14.51
N HIS A 187 -3.66 -5.43 15.51
CA HIS A 187 -3.78 -3.98 15.34
C HIS A 187 -2.69 -3.41 14.46
N VAL A 188 -1.45 -3.90 14.60
CA VAL A 188 -0.33 -3.50 13.74
C VAL A 188 -0.59 -3.90 12.29
N TRP A 189 -1.07 -5.13 12.07
CA TRP A 189 -1.47 -5.58 10.73
C TRP A 189 -2.60 -4.72 10.15
N ARG A 190 -3.63 -4.37 10.93
CA ARG A 190 -4.70 -3.46 10.47
C ARG A 190 -4.15 -2.11 10.02
N ILE A 191 -3.29 -1.48 10.82
CA ILE A 191 -2.64 -0.19 10.50
C ILE A 191 -1.86 -0.29 9.20
N TRP A 192 -1.12 -1.39 9.03
CA TRP A 192 -0.34 -1.64 7.82
C TRP A 192 -1.23 -1.82 6.59
N LEU A 193 -2.25 -2.68 6.65
CA LEU A 193 -3.12 -2.96 5.51
C LEU A 193 -3.83 -1.68 5.03
N TYR A 194 -4.33 -0.84 5.94
CA TYR A 194 -4.92 0.45 5.54
C TYR A 194 -3.86 1.46 5.06
N SER A 195 -2.60 1.37 5.52
CA SER A 195 -1.51 2.22 5.01
C SER A 195 -1.21 1.98 3.53
N MET A 196 -1.55 0.79 3.00
CA MET A 196 -1.32 0.42 1.60
C MET A 196 -2.29 1.08 0.63
N PHE A 197 -3.43 1.62 1.10
CA PHE A 197 -4.46 2.19 0.22
C PHE A 197 -3.95 3.36 -0.63
N THR A 198 -3.23 4.29 -0.01
CA THR A 198 -2.67 5.46 -0.72
C THR A 198 -1.57 5.05 -1.71
N PRO A 199 -0.53 4.27 -1.33
CA PRO A 199 0.47 3.74 -2.26
C PRO A 199 -0.14 2.96 -3.43
N LEU A 200 -1.13 2.10 -3.17
CA LEU A 200 -1.82 1.35 -4.23
C LEU A 200 -2.56 2.28 -5.19
N THR A 201 -3.19 3.33 -4.67
CA THR A 201 -3.86 4.34 -5.52
C THR A 201 -2.86 5.03 -6.43
N VAL A 202 -1.75 5.49 -5.85
CA VAL A 202 -0.68 6.16 -6.61
C VAL A 202 -0.12 5.21 -7.66
N ALA A 203 0.12 3.94 -7.31
CA ALA A 203 0.60 2.92 -8.25
C ALA A 203 -0.40 2.66 -9.39
N VAL A 204 -1.70 2.57 -9.10
CA VAL A 204 -2.74 2.39 -10.13
C VAL A 204 -2.80 3.60 -11.06
N VAL A 205 -2.88 4.82 -10.51
CA VAL A 205 -2.92 6.06 -11.32
C VAL A 205 -1.66 6.18 -12.17
N TRP A 206 -0.49 5.89 -11.60
CA TRP A 206 0.79 5.88 -12.30
C TRP A 206 0.81 4.88 -13.45
N THR A 207 0.37 3.64 -13.19
CA THR A 207 0.31 2.57 -14.20
C THR A 207 -0.64 2.92 -15.34
N LEU A 208 -1.79 3.53 -15.03
CA LEU A 208 -2.74 3.99 -16.05
C LEU A 208 -2.17 5.14 -16.88
N ALA A 209 -1.49 6.10 -16.25
CA ALA A 209 -0.83 7.19 -16.97
C ALA A 209 0.24 6.67 -17.95
N ILE A 210 1.02 5.67 -17.52
CA ILE A 210 1.99 4.97 -18.36
C ILE A 210 1.31 4.29 -19.56
N LEU A 211 0.24 3.53 -19.29
CA LEU A 211 -0.50 2.81 -20.34
C LEU A 211 -1.02 3.80 -21.39
N CYS A 212 -1.64 4.89 -20.95
CA CYS A 212 -2.13 5.95 -21.84
C CYS A 212 -0.99 6.60 -22.64
N GLY A 213 0.13 6.93 -21.99
CA GLY A 213 1.30 7.51 -22.66
C GLY A 213 1.91 6.57 -23.71
N THR A 214 1.92 5.27 -23.43
CA THR A 214 2.42 4.24 -24.36
C THR A 214 1.51 4.12 -25.58
N ILE A 215 0.19 4.04 -25.36
CA ILE A 215 -0.81 3.97 -26.45
C ILE A 215 -0.71 5.22 -27.34
N PHE A 216 -0.68 6.40 -26.73
CA PHE A 216 -0.57 7.67 -27.45
C PHE A 216 0.72 7.76 -28.26
N SER A 217 1.85 7.34 -27.67
CA SER A 217 3.15 7.36 -28.36
C SER A 217 3.14 6.45 -29.59
N ILE A 218 2.59 5.23 -29.47
CA ILE A 218 2.48 4.27 -30.57
C ILE A 218 1.58 4.81 -31.69
N ASP A 219 0.41 5.37 -31.34
CA ASP A 219 -0.52 5.90 -32.33
C ASP A 219 0.06 7.15 -33.03
N TRP A 220 0.80 7.99 -32.30
CA TRP A 220 1.52 9.12 -32.88
C TRP A 220 2.62 8.65 -33.85
N LEU A 221 3.40 7.64 -33.46
CA LEU A 221 4.42 6.99 -34.29
C LEU A 221 3.83 6.43 -35.60
N ASN A 222 2.69 5.75 -35.52
CA ASN A 222 2.04 5.13 -36.68
C ASN A 222 1.43 6.16 -37.65
N ASN A 223 0.99 7.31 -37.14
CA ASN A 223 0.34 8.36 -37.95
C ASN A 223 1.30 9.44 -38.48
N ALA A 224 2.55 9.46 -38.02
CA ALA A 224 3.57 10.36 -38.55
C ALA A 224 4.04 9.85 -39.93
N THR A 225 3.33 10.28 -40.97
CA THR A 225 3.38 9.78 -42.36
C THR A 225 4.66 10.09 -43.13
N ASP A 226 5.59 10.90 -42.62
CA ASP A 226 6.85 11.20 -43.31
C ASP A 226 8.03 10.41 -42.72
N PRO A 227 8.43 9.27 -43.33
CA PRO A 227 9.62 8.52 -42.92
C PRO A 227 10.92 9.35 -42.96
N GLY A 228 10.96 10.44 -43.74
CA GLY A 228 12.08 11.37 -43.82
C GLY A 228 12.24 12.27 -42.58
N ILE A 229 11.18 12.51 -41.82
CA ILE A 229 11.26 13.24 -40.54
C ILE A 229 11.92 12.34 -39.49
N TRP A 230 11.61 11.04 -39.47
CA TRP A 230 12.15 10.09 -38.51
C TRP A 230 13.66 9.87 -38.62
N VAL A 231 14.19 9.74 -39.84
CA VAL A 231 15.64 9.56 -40.04
C VAL A 231 16.42 10.81 -39.61
N ARG A 232 15.83 12.01 -39.77
CA ARG A 232 16.42 13.29 -39.37
C ARG A 232 16.28 13.56 -37.88
N ALA A 233 15.11 13.29 -37.30
CA ALA A 233 14.83 13.45 -35.89
C ALA A 233 15.59 12.41 -35.06
N GLY A 234 15.55 11.14 -35.46
CA GLY A 234 16.27 10.04 -34.81
C GLY A 234 17.77 10.30 -34.75
N ARG A 235 18.43 10.68 -35.84
CA ARG A 235 19.89 10.96 -35.81
C ARG A 235 20.28 12.12 -34.88
N ARG A 236 19.42 13.12 -34.68
CA ARG A 236 19.68 14.24 -33.76
C ARG A 236 19.28 13.94 -32.32
N LEU A 237 18.30 13.06 -32.12
CA LEU A 237 17.72 12.76 -30.81
C LEU A 237 18.17 11.42 -30.23
N LEU A 238 18.88 10.54 -30.94
CA LEU A 238 19.25 9.22 -30.42
C LEU A 238 20.29 9.26 -29.28
N PRO A 239 21.36 10.09 -29.31
CA PRO A 239 22.30 10.16 -28.19
C PRO A 239 21.70 10.84 -26.95
N THR A 240 20.78 11.78 -27.15
CA THR A 240 20.10 12.52 -26.08
C THR A 240 18.84 11.80 -25.59
N GLY A 241 18.15 11.07 -26.46
CA GLY A 241 16.83 10.49 -26.21
C GLY A 241 16.86 9.28 -25.29
N SER A 242 17.92 8.45 -25.34
CA SER A 242 18.11 7.37 -24.35
C SER A 242 18.38 7.93 -22.96
N PHE A 243 19.18 9.00 -22.86
CA PHE A 243 19.45 9.72 -21.61
C PHE A 243 18.18 10.37 -21.03
N TRP A 244 17.42 11.09 -21.86
CA TRP A 244 16.15 11.68 -21.45
C TRP A 244 15.11 10.63 -21.07
N ALA A 245 15.01 9.50 -21.79
CA ALA A 245 14.05 8.46 -21.47
C ALA A 245 14.37 7.71 -20.16
N VAL A 246 15.65 7.50 -19.84
CA VAL A 246 16.04 6.94 -18.53
C VAL A 246 15.70 7.94 -17.41
N HIS A 247 15.98 9.23 -17.60
CA HIS A 247 15.73 10.26 -16.59
C HIS A 247 14.25 10.60 -16.39
N ILE A 248 13.45 10.63 -17.46
CA ILE A 248 11.99 10.83 -17.41
C ILE A 248 11.31 9.76 -16.58
N ASN A 249 11.87 8.54 -16.48
CA ASN A 249 11.28 7.45 -15.71
C ASN A 249 11.83 7.32 -14.28
N MET A 250 13.11 7.66 -14.07
CA MET A 250 13.70 7.63 -12.73
C MET A 250 13.21 8.76 -11.83
N VAL A 251 13.07 9.98 -12.37
CA VAL A 251 12.68 11.15 -11.58
C VAL A 251 11.30 10.95 -10.93
N PRO A 252 10.23 10.51 -11.64
CA PRO A 252 8.94 10.31 -11.01
C PRO A 252 8.91 9.18 -10.00
N ALA A 253 9.66 8.10 -10.23
CA ALA A 253 9.78 7.01 -9.26
C ALA A 253 10.44 7.49 -7.96
N LEU A 254 11.52 8.26 -8.07
CA LEU A 254 12.17 8.88 -6.91
C LEU A 254 11.21 9.86 -6.21
N LEU A 255 10.53 10.72 -6.96
CA LEU A 255 9.53 11.64 -6.41
C LEU A 255 8.39 10.89 -5.71
N MET A 256 7.96 9.75 -6.25
CA MET A 256 6.95 8.90 -5.62
C MET A 256 7.45 8.35 -4.28
N VAL A 257 8.66 7.81 -4.22
CA VAL A 257 9.26 7.34 -2.95
C VAL A 257 9.38 8.50 -1.96
N LEU A 258 9.91 9.65 -2.39
CA LEU A 258 10.05 10.85 -1.57
C LEU A 258 8.71 11.40 -1.09
N ALA A 259 7.63 11.26 -1.86
CA ALA A 259 6.28 11.64 -1.45
C ALA A 259 5.63 10.60 -0.50
N MET A 260 5.93 9.32 -0.68
CA MET A 260 5.41 8.24 0.16
C MET A 260 6.03 8.23 1.56
N LEU A 261 7.28 8.66 1.74
CA LEU A 261 7.92 8.67 3.06
C LEU A 261 7.23 9.62 4.06
N PRO A 262 6.97 10.91 3.75
CA PRO A 262 6.17 11.79 4.60
C PRO A 262 4.76 11.26 4.83
N TRP A 263 4.14 10.66 3.80
CA TRP A 263 2.82 10.05 3.94
C TRP A 263 2.83 8.92 4.98
N LEU A 264 3.76 7.97 4.87
CA LEU A 264 3.92 6.86 5.82
C LEU A 264 4.23 7.40 7.23
N ALA A 265 5.11 8.39 7.35
CA ALA A 265 5.43 9.00 8.63
C ALA A 265 4.18 9.62 9.29
N VAL A 266 3.38 10.38 8.54
CA VAL A 266 2.14 10.98 9.04
C VAL A 266 1.11 9.90 9.36
N TRP A 267 0.91 8.91 8.49
CA TRP A 267 -0.04 7.82 8.69
C TRP A 267 0.25 7.05 9.98
N TRP A 268 1.49 6.58 10.13
CA TRP A 268 1.92 5.82 11.29
C TRP A 268 2.00 6.66 12.55
N TRP A 269 2.38 7.94 12.47
CA TRP A 269 2.33 8.85 13.62
C TRP A 269 0.90 8.97 14.16
N ARG A 270 -0.08 9.19 13.26
CA ARG A 270 -1.49 9.34 13.63
C ARG A 270 -2.06 8.04 14.18
N ALA A 271 -1.76 6.90 13.56
CA ALA A 271 -2.15 5.58 14.07
C ALA A 271 -1.58 5.33 15.47
N CYS A 272 -0.28 5.54 15.67
CA CYS A 272 0.36 5.33 16.97
C CYS A 272 -0.16 6.29 18.05
N ARG A 273 -0.48 7.54 17.69
CA ARG A 273 -0.96 8.56 18.64
C ARG A 273 -2.43 8.39 19.01
N LEU A 274 -3.29 8.24 18.00
CA LEU A 274 -4.74 8.32 18.15
C LEU A 274 -5.38 6.95 18.34
N TYR A 275 -4.84 5.93 17.68
CA TYR A 275 -5.38 4.58 17.73
C TYR A 275 -4.69 3.73 18.78
N LEU A 276 -3.35 3.68 18.82
CA LEU A 276 -2.62 2.86 19.80
C LEU A 276 -2.30 3.58 21.13
N GLU A 277 -2.51 4.90 21.19
CA GLU A 277 -2.20 5.74 22.35
C GLU A 277 -0.77 5.54 22.90
N LEU A 278 0.22 5.48 22.00
CA LEU A 278 1.62 5.30 22.37
C LEU A 278 2.28 6.62 22.79
N PRO A 279 3.07 6.63 23.89
CA PRO A 279 3.90 7.78 24.22
C PRO A 279 4.98 7.98 23.14
N ARG A 280 5.32 9.23 22.85
CA ARG A 280 6.37 9.59 21.86
C ARG A 280 6.13 9.01 20.46
N SER A 281 4.88 8.80 20.07
CA SER A 281 4.47 8.27 18.76
C SER A 281 5.10 8.98 17.54
N GLY A 282 5.39 10.28 17.63
CA GLY A 282 6.05 11.03 16.56
C GLY A 282 7.46 10.53 16.27
N TRP A 283 8.29 10.38 17.32
CA TRP A 283 9.65 9.87 17.18
C TRP A 283 9.67 8.44 16.61
N ILE A 284 8.78 7.58 17.11
CA ILE A 284 8.66 6.20 16.60
C ILE A 284 8.36 6.21 15.09
N ALA A 285 7.37 6.99 14.65
CA ALA A 285 6.99 7.04 13.24
C ALA A 285 8.11 7.62 12.35
N VAL A 286 8.79 8.69 12.80
CA VAL A 286 9.89 9.32 12.06
C VAL A 286 11.08 8.37 11.95
N THR A 287 11.53 7.77 13.06
CA THR A 287 12.66 6.84 13.06
C THR A 287 12.38 5.63 12.17
N LEU A 288 11.20 5.04 12.27
CA LEU A 288 10.84 3.89 11.43
C LEU A 288 10.75 4.27 9.95
N SER A 289 10.15 5.41 9.62
CA SER A 289 10.07 5.88 8.23
C SER A 289 11.46 6.18 7.67
N ALA A 290 12.38 6.71 8.48
CA ALA A 290 13.76 6.95 8.08
C ALA A 290 14.52 5.64 7.83
N VAL A 291 14.42 4.66 8.73
CA VAL A 291 15.04 3.33 8.56
C VAL A 291 14.51 2.64 7.31
N VAL A 292 13.19 2.64 7.11
CA VAL A 292 12.55 2.05 5.93
C VAL A 292 12.96 2.77 4.65
N GLY A 293 13.01 4.11 4.66
CA GLY A 293 13.45 4.90 3.52
C GLY A 293 14.90 4.62 3.14
N LEU A 294 15.81 4.59 4.11
CA LEU A 294 17.22 4.26 3.88
C LEU A 294 17.39 2.84 3.33
N ALA A 295 16.67 1.86 3.89
CA ALA A 295 16.69 0.49 3.40
C ALA A 295 16.16 0.38 1.95
N ALA A 296 15.05 1.06 1.65
CA ALA A 296 14.47 1.07 0.31
C ALA A 296 15.41 1.70 -0.73
N VAL A 297 16.01 2.85 -0.41
CA VAL A 297 16.99 3.52 -1.27
C VAL A 297 18.23 2.65 -1.48
N THR A 298 18.74 2.01 -0.43
CA THR A 298 19.92 1.13 -0.52
C THR A 298 19.66 -0.06 -1.43
N VAL A 299 18.49 -0.70 -1.30
CA VAL A 299 18.12 -1.84 -2.17
C VAL A 299 17.91 -1.37 -3.62
N GLN A 300 17.21 -0.26 -3.84
CA GLN A 300 17.03 0.29 -5.19
C GLN A 300 18.38 0.62 -5.85
N TRP A 301 19.30 1.24 -5.10
CA TRP A 301 20.64 1.55 -5.56
C TRP A 301 21.43 0.29 -5.92
N TRP A 302 21.39 -0.74 -5.06
CA TRP A 302 22.08 -2.01 -5.31
C TRP A 302 21.53 -2.73 -6.57
N VAL A 303 20.20 -2.83 -6.71
CA VAL A 303 19.56 -3.40 -7.91
C VAL A 303 19.98 -2.64 -9.17
N HIS A 304 20.07 -1.31 -9.09
CA HIS A 304 20.52 -0.51 -10.21
C HIS A 304 22.00 -0.79 -10.57
N LEU A 305 22.88 -0.89 -9.57
CA LEU A 305 24.30 -1.18 -9.79
C LEU A 305 24.53 -2.55 -10.42
N GLU A 306 23.85 -3.60 -9.94
CA GLU A 306 24.02 -4.95 -10.50
C GLU A 306 23.49 -5.06 -11.93
N TRP A 307 22.56 -4.21 -12.31
CA TRP A 307 22.01 -4.23 -13.65
C TRP A 307 22.83 -3.40 -14.65
N VAL A 308 23.64 -2.46 -14.16
CA VAL A 308 24.59 -1.69 -14.97
C VAL A 308 25.89 -2.47 -15.24
N ARG A 309 26.22 -3.45 -14.39
CA ARG A 309 27.36 -4.34 -14.57
C ARG A 309 27.07 -5.42 -15.61
#